data_AF-A0A9P1J0D5-F1
#
_entry.id   AF-A0A9P1J0D5-F1
#
_cell.length_a   1.000
_cell.length_b   1.000
_cell.length_c   1.000
_cell.angle_alpha   90.00
_cell.angle_beta   90.00
_cell.angle_gamma   90.00
#
_symmetry.space_group_name_H-M   'P 1'
#
loop_
_entity.id
_entity.type
_entity.pdbx_description
1 polymer ?
#
loop_
_entity_poly.entity_id
_entity_poly.type
_entity_poly.pdbx_seq_one_letter_code
_entity_poly.pdbx_strand_id
1 'polypeptide(L)'
;MLGVFVVAILAISTGVEAGVDCDSSKYYSCQATLNSALNIFDTQPWYDPENYRYEVESYYQKQGVDGIRKVCRAFREFKQCMGDQYAICMTPVHFVSLSATTLNAYQFVGLFNQMHFVCGAGLQTYLSNEDCMSNSWKGENGAALKQCRMDYEVTSDLDFNQACTQANKYLICFENLFKQQCGDKSNDAQFWACEYSRVNVFTRYPQCAARCVLPYTGGILG
;
A
#
# COMPACT_ATOMS: atom_id res chain seq x y z
N MET A 1 -25.03 58.23 20.60
CA MET A 1 -25.53 56.91 20.17
C MET A 1 -24.62 56.41 19.06
N LEU A 2 -23.57 55.66 19.43
CA LEU A 2 -22.71 54.97 18.46
C LEU A 2 -23.29 53.57 18.23
N GLY A 3 -23.76 53.31 17.01
CA GLY A 3 -24.22 51.99 16.58
C GLY A 3 -23.02 51.11 16.21
N VAL A 4 -22.82 50.04 16.95
CA VAL A 4 -21.82 49.01 16.65
C VAL A 4 -22.42 48.05 15.62
N PHE A 5 -21.88 48.05 14.40
CA PHE A 5 -22.14 47.03 13.39
C PHE A 5 -21.28 45.80 13.69
N VAL A 6 -21.91 44.71 14.14
CA VAL A 6 -21.27 43.40 14.25
C VAL A 6 -21.32 42.72 12.88
N VAL A 7 -20.18 42.66 12.19
CA VAL A 7 -20.02 41.87 10.97
C VAL A 7 -19.76 40.42 11.39
N ALA A 8 -20.75 39.56 11.23
CA ALA A 8 -20.59 38.11 11.40
C ALA A 8 -19.86 37.55 10.17
N ILE A 9 -18.59 37.18 10.32
CA ILE A 9 -17.83 36.45 9.31
C ILE A 9 -18.25 34.97 9.41
N LEU A 10 -19.13 34.55 8.50
CA LEU A 10 -19.41 33.13 8.27
C LEU A 10 -18.18 32.53 7.54
N ALA A 11 -17.33 31.84 8.29
CA ALA A 11 -16.32 30.97 7.72
C ALA A 11 -17.02 29.73 7.14
N ILE A 12 -17.20 29.69 5.81
CA ILE A 12 -17.60 28.47 5.11
C ILE A 12 -16.34 27.59 5.02
N SER A 13 -16.13 26.73 6.01
CA SER A 13 -15.23 25.60 5.85
C SER A 13 -15.97 24.53 5.05
N THR A 14 -15.81 24.51 3.72
CA THR A 14 -16.02 23.27 2.95
C THR A 14 -14.87 22.33 3.28
N GLY A 15 -14.88 21.77 4.48
CA GLY A 15 -14.16 20.55 4.77
C GLY A 15 -14.87 19.46 4.00
N VAL A 16 -14.28 18.99 2.91
CA VAL A 16 -14.65 17.68 2.37
C VAL A 16 -14.22 16.70 3.45
N GLU A 17 -15.17 16.15 4.22
CA GLU A 17 -14.90 15.06 5.15
C GLU A 17 -14.52 13.83 4.32
N ALA A 18 -13.23 13.73 3.98
CA ALA A 18 -12.69 12.62 3.23
C ALA A 18 -12.96 11.31 4.00
N GLY A 19 -13.78 10.42 3.42
CA GLY A 19 -14.05 9.09 3.94
C GLY A 19 -15.49 8.83 4.43
N VAL A 20 -16.29 9.88 4.66
CA VAL A 20 -17.67 9.72 5.20
C VAL A 20 -18.72 9.56 4.10
N ASP A 21 -18.49 10.16 2.92
CA ASP A 21 -19.40 10.11 1.75
C ASP A 21 -19.20 8.87 0.84
N CYS A 22 -18.62 7.79 1.35
CA CYS A 22 -18.44 6.57 0.58
C CYS A 22 -19.77 5.83 0.36
N ASP A 23 -20.11 5.53 -0.90
CA ASP A 23 -21.16 4.55 -1.22
C ASP A 23 -20.72 3.14 -0.80
N SER A 24 -21.13 2.76 0.42
CA SER A 24 -20.84 1.46 1.00
C SER A 24 -21.33 0.31 0.12
N SER A 25 -22.51 0.43 -0.52
CA SER A 25 -23.07 -0.64 -1.35
C SER A 25 -22.20 -0.91 -2.57
N LYS A 26 -21.75 0.17 -3.23
CA LYS A 26 -20.80 0.09 -4.35
C LYS A 26 -19.47 -0.50 -3.88
N TYR A 27 -18.94 -0.04 -2.75
CA TYR A 27 -17.71 -0.60 -2.18
C TYR A 27 -17.80 -2.11 -1.95
N TYR A 28 -18.83 -2.59 -1.24
CA TYR A 28 -19.00 -4.02 -0.96
C TYR A 28 -19.13 -4.85 -2.25
N SER A 29 -19.87 -4.36 -3.25
CA SER A 29 -20.02 -5.05 -4.55
C SER A 29 -18.68 -5.14 -5.31
N CYS A 30 -17.93 -4.04 -5.36
CA CYS A 30 -16.63 -4.01 -6.03
C CYS A 30 -15.58 -4.85 -5.29
N GLN A 31 -15.54 -4.79 -3.97
CA GLN A 31 -14.65 -5.60 -3.13
C GLN A 31 -14.96 -7.10 -3.28
N ALA A 32 -16.24 -7.49 -3.34
CA ALA A 32 -16.63 -8.87 -3.59
C ALA A 32 -16.14 -9.39 -4.96
N THR A 33 -16.14 -8.53 -5.98
CA THR A 33 -15.62 -8.87 -7.32
C THR A 33 -14.10 -9.08 -7.29
N LEU A 34 -13.35 -8.20 -6.60
CA LEU A 34 -11.91 -8.35 -6.37
C LEU A 34 -11.60 -9.66 -5.65
N ASN A 35 -12.31 -9.91 -4.55
CA ASN A 35 -12.16 -11.11 -3.74
C ASN A 35 -12.42 -12.37 -4.55
N SER A 36 -13.52 -12.41 -5.31
CA SER A 36 -13.85 -13.53 -6.19
C SER A 36 -12.78 -13.76 -7.25
N ALA A 37 -12.27 -12.69 -7.89
CA ALA A 37 -11.19 -12.80 -8.88
C ALA A 37 -9.91 -13.40 -8.28
N LEU A 38 -9.62 -13.13 -7.01
CA LEU A 38 -8.46 -13.64 -6.28
C LEU A 38 -8.74 -14.89 -5.43
N ASN A 39 -9.94 -15.48 -5.51
CA ASN A 39 -10.36 -16.61 -4.67
C ASN A 39 -10.20 -16.34 -3.16
N ILE A 40 -10.43 -15.10 -2.73
CA ILE A 40 -10.39 -14.68 -1.33
C ILE A 40 -11.84 -14.68 -0.81
N PHE A 41 -12.07 -15.27 0.36
CA PHE A 41 -13.42 -15.45 0.91
C PHE A 41 -13.77 -14.46 2.04
N ASP A 42 -12.80 -13.65 2.48
CA ASP A 42 -13.03 -12.65 3.52
C ASP A 42 -13.89 -11.50 3.00
N THR A 43 -15.10 -11.36 3.54
CA THR A 43 -16.05 -10.33 3.15
C THR A 43 -15.75 -8.96 3.76
N GLN A 44 -14.93 -8.89 4.80
CA GLN A 44 -14.59 -7.66 5.52
C GLN A 44 -13.08 -7.59 5.81
N PRO A 45 -12.24 -7.54 4.75
CA PRO A 45 -10.80 -7.71 4.85
C PRO A 45 -10.06 -6.60 5.64
N TRP A 46 -10.73 -5.50 5.98
CA TRP A 46 -10.17 -4.48 6.87
C TRP A 46 -10.19 -4.88 8.35
N TYR A 47 -10.92 -5.92 8.77
CA TYR A 47 -10.81 -6.45 10.14
C TYR A 47 -9.59 -7.34 10.33
N ASP A 48 -9.16 -8.04 9.28
CA ASP A 48 -7.93 -8.84 9.27
C ASP A 48 -7.09 -8.53 8.01
N PRO A 49 -6.52 -7.32 7.93
CA PRO A 49 -5.76 -6.88 6.76
C PRO A 49 -4.49 -7.71 6.54
N GLU A 50 -3.94 -8.32 7.59
CA GLU A 50 -2.74 -9.14 7.49
C GLU A 50 -3.03 -10.49 6.84
N ASN A 51 -4.16 -11.13 7.14
CA ASN A 51 -4.57 -12.33 6.43
C ASN A 51 -4.94 -12.01 4.98
N TYR A 52 -5.71 -10.93 4.74
CA TYR A 52 -6.05 -10.51 3.39
C TYR A 52 -4.81 -10.20 2.55
N ARG A 53 -3.82 -9.51 3.14
CA ARG A 53 -2.54 -9.25 2.51
C ARG A 53 -1.78 -10.52 2.18
N TYR A 54 -1.72 -11.49 3.10
CA TYR A 54 -1.06 -12.76 2.86
C TYR A 54 -1.66 -13.48 1.64
N GLU A 55 -2.99 -13.50 1.53
CA GLU A 55 -3.69 -14.07 0.38
C GLU A 55 -3.32 -13.36 -0.93
N VAL A 56 -3.26 -12.02 -0.95
CA VAL A 56 -2.83 -11.24 -2.11
C VAL A 56 -1.35 -11.49 -2.45
N GLU A 57 -0.45 -11.39 -1.46
CA GLU A 57 0.99 -11.59 -1.64
C GLU A 57 1.33 -13.04 -2.01
N SER A 58 0.46 -14.03 -1.71
CA SER A 58 0.60 -15.41 -2.19
C SER A 58 0.61 -15.53 -3.72
N TYR A 59 -0.01 -14.59 -4.42
CA TYR A 59 0.07 -14.51 -5.88
C TYR A 59 1.42 -14.01 -6.37
N TYR A 60 2.13 -13.19 -5.59
CA TYR A 60 3.50 -12.77 -5.89
C TYR A 60 4.49 -13.91 -5.65
N GLN A 61 4.13 -14.92 -4.86
CA GLN A 61 4.96 -16.11 -4.67
C GLN A 61 4.90 -17.07 -5.87
N LYS A 62 3.90 -16.96 -6.74
CA LYS A 62 3.76 -17.86 -7.89
C LYS A 62 4.81 -17.49 -8.93
N GLN A 63 5.69 -18.44 -9.21
CA GLN A 63 6.63 -18.31 -10.33
C GLN A 63 5.86 -18.14 -11.65
N GLY A 64 6.45 -17.38 -12.55
CA GLY A 64 5.82 -16.90 -13.77
C GLY A 64 5.07 -15.59 -13.60
N VAL A 65 4.72 -15.01 -14.74
CA VAL A 65 4.09 -13.68 -14.82
C VAL A 65 2.61 -13.68 -14.42
N ASP A 66 1.97 -14.85 -14.34
CA ASP A 66 0.53 -14.98 -14.23
C ASP A 66 0.00 -14.56 -12.84
N GLY A 67 0.76 -14.83 -11.78
CA GLY A 67 0.35 -14.50 -10.41
C GLY A 67 0.16 -13.00 -10.22
N ILE A 68 1.22 -12.23 -10.47
CA ILE A 68 1.17 -10.77 -10.37
C ILE A 68 0.21 -10.14 -11.38
N ARG A 69 0.16 -10.65 -12.62
CA ARG A 69 -0.80 -10.16 -13.63
C ARG A 69 -2.25 -10.38 -13.22
N LYS A 70 -2.55 -11.49 -12.54
CA LYS A 70 -3.88 -11.76 -12.01
C LYS A 70 -4.27 -10.76 -10.92
N VAL A 71 -3.37 -10.45 -9.97
CA VAL A 71 -3.58 -9.39 -8.97
C VAL A 71 -3.83 -8.05 -9.65
N CYS A 72 -2.99 -7.68 -10.62
CA CYS A 72 -3.10 -6.39 -11.30
C CYS A 72 -4.34 -6.25 -12.17
N ARG A 73 -4.77 -7.34 -12.81
CA ARG A 73 -6.05 -7.37 -13.52
C ARG A 73 -7.22 -7.16 -12.56
N ALA A 74 -7.29 -7.94 -11.48
CA ALA A 74 -8.37 -7.85 -10.51
C ALA A 74 -8.41 -6.47 -9.82
N PHE A 75 -7.25 -5.92 -9.48
CA PHE A 75 -7.15 -4.59 -8.89
C PHE A 75 -7.58 -3.48 -9.85
N ARG A 76 -7.26 -3.58 -11.15
CA ARG A 76 -7.75 -2.63 -12.16
C ARG A 76 -9.27 -2.70 -12.30
N GLU A 77 -9.84 -3.90 -12.35
CA GLU A 77 -11.29 -4.12 -12.41
C GLU A 77 -11.98 -3.55 -11.15
N PHE A 78 -11.40 -3.73 -9.97
CA PHE A 78 -11.84 -3.08 -8.73
C PHE A 78 -11.87 -1.55 -8.85
N LYS A 79 -10.77 -0.94 -9.30
CA LYS A 79 -10.69 0.51 -9.49
C LYS A 79 -11.73 1.01 -10.50
N GLN A 80 -11.95 0.28 -11.58
CA GLN A 80 -12.96 0.61 -12.59
C GLN A 80 -14.38 0.52 -12.03
N CYS A 81 -14.67 -0.52 -11.24
CA CYS A 81 -15.95 -0.69 -10.55
C CYS A 81 -16.22 0.46 -9.58
N MET A 82 -15.22 0.85 -8.79
CA MET A 82 -15.33 1.96 -7.84
C MET A 82 -15.48 3.31 -8.54
N GLY A 83 -14.76 3.53 -9.65
CA GLY A 83 -14.79 4.78 -10.39
C GLY A 83 -14.38 5.98 -9.53
N ASP A 84 -15.21 7.01 -9.55
CA ASP A 84 -15.10 8.24 -8.75
C ASP A 84 -15.11 7.99 -7.22
N GLN A 85 -15.78 6.93 -6.77
CA GLN A 85 -15.85 6.56 -5.34
C GLN A 85 -14.53 6.01 -4.80
N TYR A 86 -13.58 5.59 -5.65
CA TYR A 86 -12.33 4.98 -5.21
C TYR A 86 -11.56 5.88 -4.22
N ALA A 87 -11.38 7.15 -4.57
CA ALA A 87 -10.56 8.07 -3.79
C ALA A 87 -11.19 8.44 -2.43
N ILE A 88 -12.51 8.38 -2.32
CA ILE A 88 -13.26 8.70 -1.11
C ILE A 88 -13.33 7.46 -0.20
N CYS A 89 -13.64 6.30 -0.77
CA CYS A 89 -13.81 5.04 -0.03
C CYS A 89 -12.48 4.41 0.41
N MET A 90 -11.43 4.46 -0.42
CA MET A 90 -10.15 3.81 -0.11
C MET A 90 -9.26 4.71 0.76
N THR A 91 -9.80 5.15 1.90
CA THR A 91 -9.12 6.00 2.88
C THR A 91 -9.15 5.36 4.27
N PRO A 92 -8.13 5.56 5.12
CA PRO A 92 -8.15 5.01 6.47
C PRO A 92 -9.34 5.51 7.29
N VAL A 93 -9.75 6.77 7.07
CA VAL A 93 -10.92 7.39 7.74
C VAL A 93 -12.20 6.61 7.46
N HIS A 94 -12.42 6.19 6.20
CA HIS A 94 -13.58 5.38 5.86
C HIS A 94 -13.61 4.07 6.66
N PHE A 95 -12.51 3.31 6.70
CA PHE A 95 -12.48 2.03 7.41
C PHE A 95 -12.57 2.17 8.92
N VAL A 96 -12.03 3.26 9.50
CA VAL A 96 -12.27 3.58 10.91
C VAL A 96 -13.75 3.84 11.19
N SER A 97 -14.47 4.50 10.27
CA SER A 97 -15.93 4.68 10.38
C SER A 97 -16.70 3.35 10.36
N LEU A 98 -16.12 2.31 9.73
CA LEU A 98 -16.61 0.93 9.74
C LEU A 98 -16.10 0.12 10.94
N SER A 99 -15.64 0.78 12.01
CA SER A 99 -15.14 0.16 13.24
C SER A 99 -13.84 -0.64 13.11
N ALA A 100 -13.06 -0.46 12.04
CA ALA A 100 -11.68 -0.94 12.02
C ALA A 100 -10.84 -0.15 13.04
N THR A 101 -9.84 -0.81 13.63
CA THR A 101 -8.82 -0.07 14.40
C THR A 101 -8.04 0.84 13.45
N THR A 102 -7.47 1.93 13.98
CA THR A 102 -6.62 2.84 13.18
C THR A 102 -5.50 2.07 12.49
N LEU A 103 -4.82 1.15 13.20
CA LEU A 103 -3.78 0.30 12.64
C LEU A 103 -4.31 -0.53 11.47
N ASN A 104 -5.41 -1.26 11.65
CA ASN A 104 -5.94 -2.13 10.60
C ASN A 104 -6.39 -1.33 9.36
N ALA A 105 -7.00 -0.16 9.56
CA ALA A 105 -7.40 0.72 8.47
C ALA A 105 -6.20 1.19 7.64
N TYR A 106 -5.10 1.59 8.28
CA TYR A 106 -3.87 1.96 7.59
C TYR A 106 -3.19 0.76 6.91
N GLN A 107 -3.16 -0.42 7.54
CA GLN A 107 -2.60 -1.63 6.94
C GLN A 107 -3.37 -2.05 5.67
N PHE A 108 -4.70 -1.99 5.74
CA PHE A 108 -5.58 -2.32 4.62
C PHE A 108 -5.37 -1.34 3.46
N VAL A 109 -5.46 -0.04 3.70
CA VAL A 109 -5.24 0.97 2.66
C VAL A 109 -3.80 0.95 2.13
N GLY A 110 -2.82 0.69 3.01
CA GLY A 110 -1.41 0.55 2.65
C GLY A 110 -1.17 -0.54 1.62
N LEU A 111 -1.86 -1.69 1.75
CA LEU A 111 -1.82 -2.75 0.74
C LEU A 111 -2.35 -2.27 -0.61
N PHE A 112 -3.45 -1.52 -0.65
CA PHE A 112 -3.99 -1.01 -1.91
C PHE A 112 -3.08 0.03 -2.57
N ASN A 113 -2.45 0.88 -1.77
CA ASN A 113 -1.43 1.81 -2.26
C ASN A 113 -0.23 1.06 -2.83
N GLN A 114 0.22 0.00 -2.15
CA GLN A 114 1.25 -0.88 -2.69
C GLN A 114 0.81 -1.56 -3.99
N MET A 115 -0.43 -2.03 -4.10
CA MET A 115 -0.95 -2.57 -5.37
C MET A 115 -0.95 -1.53 -6.50
N HIS A 116 -1.18 -0.24 -6.24
CA HIS A 116 -0.99 0.80 -7.27
C HIS A 116 0.44 0.85 -7.78
N PHE A 117 1.43 0.72 -6.89
CA PHE A 117 2.83 0.66 -7.29
C PHE A 117 3.14 -0.64 -8.06
N VAL A 118 2.82 -1.79 -7.48
CA VAL A 118 3.06 -3.13 -8.04
C VAL A 118 2.47 -3.25 -9.44
N CYS A 119 1.25 -2.73 -9.65
CA CYS A 119 0.51 -2.83 -10.90
C CYS A 119 0.66 -1.63 -11.84
N GLY A 120 1.37 -0.61 -11.39
CA GLY A 120 1.74 0.58 -12.17
C GLY A 120 3.23 0.56 -12.46
N ALA A 121 3.95 1.52 -11.88
CA ALA A 121 5.38 1.75 -12.14
C ALA A 121 6.27 0.54 -11.81
N GLY A 122 5.88 -0.29 -10.84
CA GLY A 122 6.66 -1.46 -10.42
C GLY A 122 6.47 -2.70 -11.29
N LEU A 123 5.43 -2.77 -12.13
CA LEU A 123 5.06 -4.02 -12.81
C LEU A 123 6.17 -4.51 -13.75
N GLN A 124 6.68 -3.62 -14.60
CA GLN A 124 7.68 -4.00 -15.60
C GLN A 124 8.98 -4.47 -14.97
N THR A 125 9.43 -3.80 -13.90
CA THR A 125 10.62 -4.19 -13.13
C THR A 125 10.45 -5.57 -12.51
N TYR A 126 9.28 -5.85 -11.93
CA TYR A 126 8.98 -7.16 -11.37
C TYR A 126 9.02 -8.25 -12.45
N LEU A 127 8.33 -8.02 -13.58
CA LEU A 127 8.28 -9.00 -14.68
C LEU A 127 9.65 -9.26 -15.33
N SER A 128 10.54 -8.26 -15.34
CA SER A 128 11.88 -8.39 -15.90
C SER A 128 12.83 -9.20 -15.00
N ASN A 129 12.47 -9.39 -13.73
CA ASN A 129 13.25 -10.11 -12.72
C ASN A 129 12.43 -11.22 -12.04
N GLU A 130 11.39 -11.72 -12.72
CA GLU A 130 10.29 -12.44 -12.07
C GLU A 130 10.75 -13.63 -11.24
N ASP A 131 11.64 -14.48 -11.75
CA ASP A 131 12.10 -15.69 -11.06
C ASP A 131 12.65 -15.40 -9.65
N CYS A 132 13.50 -14.39 -9.52
CA CYS A 132 14.08 -14.04 -8.22
C CYS A 132 13.10 -13.24 -7.36
N MET A 133 12.31 -12.36 -7.98
CA MET A 133 11.32 -11.54 -7.28
C MET A 133 10.24 -12.40 -6.64
N SER A 134 9.73 -13.42 -7.34
CA SER A 134 8.72 -14.33 -6.79
C SER A 134 9.29 -15.21 -5.67
N ASN A 135 10.57 -15.59 -5.77
CA ASN A 135 11.27 -16.33 -4.69
C ASN A 135 11.49 -15.47 -3.42
N SER A 136 11.62 -14.15 -3.53
CA SER A 136 11.67 -13.25 -2.37
C SER A 136 10.44 -13.34 -1.47
N TRP A 137 9.28 -13.69 -2.03
CA TRP A 137 8.04 -13.80 -1.27
C TRP A 137 7.83 -15.17 -0.61
N LYS A 138 8.65 -16.17 -0.94
CA LYS A 138 8.43 -17.57 -0.50
C LYS A 138 9.10 -17.87 0.82
N GLY A 139 8.51 -18.82 1.56
CA GLY A 139 9.13 -19.46 2.72
C GLY A 139 9.66 -18.46 3.76
N GLU A 140 10.89 -18.66 4.19
CA GLU A 140 11.55 -17.82 5.20
C GLU A 140 11.77 -16.37 4.73
N ASN A 141 11.99 -16.13 3.44
CA ASN A 141 12.13 -14.77 2.91
C ASN A 141 10.81 -14.00 3.02
N GLY A 142 9.69 -14.65 2.65
CA GLY A 142 8.36 -14.07 2.81
C GLY A 142 8.01 -13.78 4.26
N ALA A 143 8.39 -14.67 5.18
CA ALA A 143 8.24 -14.44 6.61
C ALA A 143 9.10 -13.26 7.10
N ALA A 144 10.33 -13.10 6.61
CA ALA A 144 11.18 -11.97 6.94
C ALA A 144 10.64 -10.64 6.39
N LEU A 145 10.08 -10.63 5.15
CA LEU A 145 9.39 -9.47 4.59
C LEU A 145 8.20 -9.07 5.48
N LYS A 146 7.37 -10.04 5.88
CA LYS A 146 6.28 -9.80 6.83
C LYS A 146 6.79 -9.20 8.13
N GLN A 147 7.84 -9.78 8.73
CA GLN A 147 8.40 -9.29 9.99
C GLN A 147 8.87 -7.84 9.87
N CYS A 148 9.59 -7.50 8.80
CA CYS A 148 10.08 -6.13 8.61
C CYS A 148 8.95 -5.10 8.45
N ARG A 149 7.84 -5.49 7.81
CA ARG A 149 6.64 -4.66 7.76
C ARG A 149 6.01 -4.51 9.15
N MET A 150 5.79 -5.62 9.85
CA MET A 150 5.13 -5.62 11.17
C MET A 150 5.94 -4.86 12.22
N ASP A 151 7.27 -4.97 12.21
CA ASP A 151 8.14 -4.20 13.11
C ASP A 151 7.93 -2.70 12.92
N TYR A 152 7.80 -2.25 11.67
CA TYR A 152 7.49 -0.85 11.38
C TYR A 152 6.06 -0.48 11.77
N GLU A 153 5.06 -1.22 11.31
CA GLU A 153 3.65 -0.87 11.49
C GLU A 153 3.25 -0.87 12.97
N VAL A 154 3.65 -1.89 13.74
CA VAL A 154 3.32 -1.99 15.18
C VAL A 154 4.13 -1.00 16.00
N THR A 155 5.43 -0.87 15.76
CA THR A 155 6.27 0.05 16.56
C THR A 155 5.88 1.51 16.31
N SER A 156 5.62 1.88 15.06
CA SER A 156 5.20 3.24 14.72
C SER A 156 3.78 3.57 15.21
N ASP A 157 2.92 2.57 15.35
CA ASP A 157 1.60 2.70 15.97
C ASP A 157 1.70 3.03 17.47
N LEU A 158 2.64 2.40 18.17
CA LEU A 158 2.87 2.61 19.60
C LEU A 158 3.67 3.91 19.90
N ASP A 159 4.65 4.26 19.06
CA ASP A 159 5.46 5.47 19.22
C ASP A 159 5.68 6.18 17.88
N PHE A 160 4.89 7.24 17.66
CA PHE A 160 4.97 8.04 16.44
C PHE A 160 6.31 8.77 16.28
N ASN A 161 7.07 9.01 17.36
CA ASN A 161 8.39 9.67 17.27
C ASN A 161 9.43 8.75 16.62
N GLN A 162 9.23 7.43 16.71
CA GLN A 162 10.09 6.43 16.08
C GLN A 162 9.66 6.12 14.64
N ALA A 163 8.53 6.64 14.17
CA ALA A 163 7.94 6.26 12.89
C ALA A 163 8.92 6.40 11.71
N CYS A 164 9.64 7.52 11.59
CA CYS A 164 10.57 7.72 10.49
C CYS A 164 11.87 6.91 10.64
N THR A 165 12.31 6.65 11.86
CA THR A 165 13.44 5.73 12.12
C THR A 165 13.08 4.31 11.71
N GLN A 166 11.89 3.84 12.09
CA GLN A 166 11.39 2.52 11.73
C GLN A 166 11.09 2.40 10.24
N ALA A 167 10.60 3.47 9.60
CA ALA A 167 10.42 3.52 8.15
C ALA A 167 11.73 3.24 7.41
N ASN A 168 12.84 3.88 7.81
CA ASN A 168 14.14 3.63 7.18
C ASN A 168 14.61 2.17 7.37
N LYS A 169 14.39 1.59 8.57
CA LYS A 169 14.70 0.18 8.81
C LYS A 169 13.87 -0.76 7.94
N TYR A 170 12.59 -0.45 7.76
CA TYR A 170 11.68 -1.21 6.91
C TYR A 170 12.11 -1.18 5.44
N LEU A 171 12.45 -0.01 4.91
CA LEU A 171 12.97 0.14 3.54
C LEU A 171 14.25 -0.69 3.35
N ILE A 172 15.24 -0.52 4.23
CA ILE A 172 16.53 -1.23 4.16
C ILE A 172 16.33 -2.75 4.26
N CYS A 173 15.41 -3.21 5.11
CA CYS A 173 15.14 -4.64 5.20
C CYS A 173 14.61 -5.21 3.88
N PHE A 174 13.64 -4.54 3.25
CA PHE A 174 13.08 -4.99 1.98
C PHE A 174 14.14 -4.98 0.87
N GLU A 175 14.91 -3.91 0.77
CA GLU A 175 16.04 -3.82 -0.17
C GLU A 175 17.00 -5.00 0.01
N ASN A 176 17.41 -5.30 1.25
CA ASN A 176 18.36 -6.36 1.53
C ASN A 176 17.81 -7.76 1.21
N LEU A 177 16.54 -8.03 1.51
CA LEU A 177 15.92 -9.33 1.20
C LEU A 177 15.84 -9.56 -0.30
N PHE A 178 15.44 -8.55 -1.07
CA PHE A 178 15.42 -8.63 -2.53
C PHE A 178 16.83 -8.66 -3.13
N LYS A 179 17.79 -7.94 -2.55
CA LYS A 179 19.20 -8.03 -2.92
C LYS A 179 19.74 -9.46 -2.75
N GLN A 180 19.44 -10.11 -1.63
CA GLN A 180 19.91 -11.47 -1.36
C GLN A 180 19.34 -12.49 -2.36
N GLN A 181 18.07 -12.32 -2.75
CA GLN A 181 17.40 -13.25 -3.65
C GLN A 181 17.68 -13.00 -5.13
N CYS A 182 17.80 -11.72 -5.53
CA CYS A 182 18.06 -11.34 -6.91
C CYS A 182 19.54 -11.09 -7.23
N GLY A 183 20.40 -11.03 -6.22
CA GLY A 183 21.83 -10.75 -6.33
C GLY A 183 22.20 -9.26 -6.26
N ASP A 184 23.45 -9.00 -5.91
CA ASP A 184 23.97 -7.65 -5.63
C ASP A 184 23.88 -6.67 -6.81
N LYS A 185 23.80 -7.18 -8.05
CA LYS A 185 23.71 -6.38 -9.27
C LYS A 185 22.27 -6.08 -9.69
N SER A 186 21.29 -6.70 -9.05
CA SER A 186 19.87 -6.54 -9.35
C SER A 186 19.32 -5.31 -8.65
N ASN A 187 19.84 -4.16 -9.06
CA ASN A 187 19.49 -2.91 -8.42
C ASN A 187 18.03 -2.50 -8.69
N ASP A 188 17.45 -2.93 -9.80
CA ASP A 188 16.05 -2.66 -10.10
C ASP A 188 15.13 -3.42 -9.13
N ALA A 189 15.49 -4.65 -8.75
CA ALA A 189 14.77 -5.42 -7.72
C ALA A 189 14.87 -4.78 -6.34
N GLN A 190 16.05 -4.25 -5.98
CA GLN A 190 16.26 -3.50 -4.74
C GLN A 190 15.43 -2.22 -4.71
N PHE A 191 15.50 -1.42 -5.79
CA PHE A 191 14.70 -0.20 -5.92
C PHE A 191 13.20 -0.49 -5.85
N TRP A 192 12.75 -1.55 -6.53
CA TRP A 192 11.36 -1.99 -6.48
C TRP A 192 10.92 -2.33 -5.06
N ALA A 193 11.73 -3.07 -4.31
CA ALA A 193 11.43 -3.47 -2.94
C ALA A 193 11.37 -2.26 -2.01
N CYS A 194 12.29 -1.30 -2.21
CA CYS A 194 12.24 -0.04 -1.48
C CYS A 194 10.95 0.73 -1.78
N GLU A 195 10.58 0.92 -3.04
CA GLU A 195 9.39 1.69 -3.41
C GLU A 195 8.11 1.01 -2.92
N TYR A 196 8.04 -0.32 -2.95
CA TYR A 196 6.97 -1.09 -2.34
C TYR A 196 6.82 -0.75 -0.84
N SER A 197 7.91 -0.69 -0.10
CA SER A 197 7.90 -0.31 1.33
C SER A 197 7.60 1.18 1.54
N ARG A 198 8.17 2.06 0.72
CA ARG A 198 8.02 3.52 0.81
C ARG A 198 6.57 3.95 0.62
N VAL A 199 5.86 3.33 -0.30
CA VAL A 199 4.43 3.60 -0.53
C VAL A 199 3.59 3.26 0.71
N ASN A 200 3.90 2.18 1.41
CA ASN A 200 3.26 1.87 2.69
C ASN A 200 3.58 2.91 3.75
N VAL A 201 4.85 3.32 3.87
CA VAL A 201 5.26 4.37 4.82
C VAL A 201 4.47 5.65 4.57
N PHE A 202 4.34 6.07 3.32
CA PHE A 202 3.67 7.32 2.94
C PHE A 202 2.16 7.27 3.16
N THR A 203 1.58 6.07 3.26
CA THR A 203 0.15 5.91 3.56
C THR A 203 -0.18 6.42 4.96
N ARG A 204 0.76 6.31 5.91
CA ARG A 204 0.54 6.69 7.32
C ARG A 204 1.40 7.87 7.78
N TYR A 205 2.66 7.93 7.34
CA TYR A 205 3.62 8.95 7.76
C TYR A 205 4.28 9.62 6.53
N PRO A 206 3.52 10.40 5.73
CA PRO A 206 4.05 11.07 4.52
C PRO A 206 5.13 12.11 4.83
N GLN A 207 5.27 12.57 6.08
CA GLN A 207 6.32 13.47 6.53
C GLN A 207 7.70 12.82 6.62
N CYS A 208 7.79 11.48 6.64
CA CYS A 208 9.07 10.80 6.71
C CYS A 208 9.82 10.96 5.38
N ALA A 209 11.04 11.49 5.43
CA ALA A 209 11.92 11.67 4.28
C ALA A 209 12.54 10.35 3.77
N ALA A 210 11.74 9.27 3.75
CA ALA A 210 12.12 7.97 3.22
C ALA A 210 12.33 8.08 1.71
N ARG A 211 13.50 7.66 1.23
CA ARG A 211 13.89 7.75 -0.18
C ARG A 211 14.46 6.42 -0.65
N CYS A 212 14.03 6.00 -1.82
CA CYS A 212 14.64 4.90 -2.55
C CYS A 212 15.64 5.47 -3.52
N VAL A 213 16.90 5.08 -3.38
CA VAL A 213 17.94 5.53 -4.28
C VAL A 213 17.88 4.64 -5.51
N LEU A 214 17.58 5.24 -6.67
CA LEU A 214 17.77 4.55 -7.94
C LEU A 214 19.25 4.14 -8.06
N PRO A 215 19.56 2.92 -8.50
CA PRO A 215 20.91 2.64 -8.93
C PRO A 215 21.32 3.63 -10.01
N TYR A 216 22.42 4.32 -9.78
CA TYR A 216 23.14 5.00 -10.85
C TYR A 216 23.61 3.94 -11.85
N THR A 217 22.79 3.64 -12.85
CA THR A 217 23.27 3.18 -14.15
C THR A 217 23.49 4.46 -14.96
N GLY A 218 24.73 4.67 -15.40
CA GLY A 218 25.19 5.95 -15.92
C GLY A 218 24.34 6.49 -17.07
N GLY A 219 24.20 7.81 -17.08
CA GLY A 219 24.00 8.63 -18.27
C GLY A 219 22.75 8.34 -19.11
N ILE A 220 21.80 9.28 -19.07
CA ILE A 220 20.99 9.55 -20.26
C ILE A 220 21.96 9.96 -21.36
N LEU A 221 22.20 9.07 -22.32
CA LEU A 221 22.60 9.41 -23.68
C LEU A 221 21.45 8.96 -24.59
N GLY A 222 20.72 9.94 -25.10
CA GLY A 222 19.55 9.79 -25.96
C GLY A 222 18.61 10.96 -25.79
#